data_AF-A0AAP0S419-F1
#
_entry.id   AF-A0AAP0S419-F1
#
_cell.length_a   1.000
_cell.length_b   1.000
_cell.length_c   1.000
_cell.angle_alpha   90.00
_cell.angle_beta   90.00
_cell.angle_gamma   90.00
#
_symmetry.space_group_name_H-M   'P 1'
#
loop_
_entity.id
_entity.type
_entity.pdbx_description
1 polymer ?
#
loop_
_entity_poly.entity_id
_entity_poly.type
_entity_poly.pdbx_seq_one_letter_code
_entity_poly.pdbx_strand_id
1 'polypeptide(L)'
;MAPTKNKRKNKGRSPIAKTIVNNEPMMANGLTPWSMCGVAEERLMSCKPSVTLTNPVPPSAACCSAISGADLSCLCSKKSLLAALGLDPNQATQLPAKCNIKTTVRC
;
A
#
# COMPACT_ATOMS: atom_id res chain seq x y z
N MET A 1 12.68 -59.40 -18.25
CA MET A 1 13.81 -58.49 -17.97
C MET A 1 13.29 -57.28 -17.20
N ALA A 2 13.54 -57.18 -15.89
CA ALA A 2 13.59 -55.89 -15.21
C ALA A 2 15.04 -55.39 -15.30
N PRO A 3 15.29 -54.07 -15.42
CA PRO A 3 15.60 -53.27 -14.23
C PRO A 3 15.02 -51.83 -14.27
N THR A 4 14.36 -51.34 -13.23
CA THR A 4 14.85 -50.65 -12.01
C THR A 4 15.29 -49.17 -12.14
N LYS A 5 14.78 -48.37 -11.19
CA LYS A 5 15.38 -47.23 -10.47
C LYS A 5 15.21 -45.82 -11.08
N ASN A 6 14.49 -44.87 -10.46
CA ASN A 6 14.48 -44.32 -9.09
C ASN A 6 15.34 -43.06 -8.96
N LYS A 7 14.63 -41.95 -8.70
CA LYS A 7 14.93 -40.83 -7.78
C LYS A 7 16.11 -39.87 -8.03
N ARG A 8 15.67 -38.61 -8.06
CA ARG A 8 16.06 -37.47 -7.22
C ARG A 8 17.44 -36.82 -7.40
N LYS A 9 17.31 -35.55 -7.79
CA LYS A 9 17.73 -34.32 -7.07
C LYS A 9 19.20 -33.90 -7.12
N ASN A 10 19.32 -32.61 -7.46
CA ASN A 10 20.28 -31.61 -6.94
C ASN A 10 21.74 -31.85 -7.38
N LYS A 11 22.57 -30.86 -7.70
CA LYS A 11 22.66 -29.45 -7.33
C LYS A 11 23.77 -28.82 -8.21
N GLY A 12 23.69 -27.53 -8.54
CA GLY A 12 24.82 -26.80 -9.14
C GLY A 12 24.36 -25.59 -9.97
N ARG A 13 24.03 -24.45 -9.35
CA ARG A 13 24.91 -23.33 -8.97
C ARG A 13 25.08 -22.30 -10.11
N SER A 14 24.28 -21.23 -10.01
CA SER A 14 24.40 -19.82 -10.46
C SER A 14 25.66 -19.38 -11.22
N PRO A 15 25.59 -18.37 -12.13
CA PRO A 15 25.13 -17.02 -11.73
C PRO A 15 24.42 -16.14 -12.81
N ILE A 16 23.71 -15.12 -12.31
CA ILE A 16 23.18 -13.88 -12.93
C ILE A 16 22.79 -13.87 -14.42
N ALA A 17 21.47 -13.84 -14.69
CA ALA A 17 20.88 -12.97 -15.72
C ALA A 17 19.36 -12.88 -15.59
N LYS A 18 18.85 -11.64 -15.50
CA LYS A 18 17.46 -11.19 -15.71
C LYS A 18 16.42 -11.57 -14.64
N THR A 19 16.40 -10.73 -13.62
CA THR A 19 15.22 -9.96 -13.19
C THR A 19 13.95 -10.22 -14.00
N ILE A 20 13.11 -11.12 -13.49
CA ILE A 20 11.68 -10.87 -13.50
C ILE A 20 11.28 -10.91 -12.03
N VAL A 21 11.45 -9.76 -11.38
CA VAL A 21 10.54 -9.44 -10.29
C VAL A 21 9.17 -9.41 -10.94
N ASN A 22 8.43 -10.50 -10.80
CA ASN A 22 6.98 -10.47 -10.99
C ASN A 22 6.47 -9.53 -9.89
N ASN A 23 6.51 -8.23 -10.16
CA ASN A 23 5.61 -7.28 -9.53
C ASN A 23 4.28 -7.40 -10.28
N GLU A 24 3.75 -8.61 -10.34
CA GLU A 24 2.35 -8.84 -10.65
C GLU A 24 1.60 -8.33 -9.42
N PRO A 25 0.76 -7.28 -9.53
CA PRO A 25 -0.14 -6.95 -8.45
C PRO A 25 -0.99 -8.19 -8.22
N MET A 26 -0.92 -8.71 -7.00
CA MET A 26 -1.66 -9.86 -6.53
C MET A 26 -3.16 -9.52 -6.68
N MET A 27 -3.75 -9.78 -7.83
CA MET A 27 -5.19 -9.64 -8.05
C MET A 27 -5.86 -10.87 -7.46
N ALA A 28 -5.89 -10.93 -6.14
CA ALA A 28 -6.62 -11.95 -5.42
C ALA A 28 -8.12 -11.64 -5.53
N ASN A 29 -8.83 -12.51 -6.27
CA ASN A 29 -10.27 -12.76 -6.22
C ASN A 29 -11.20 -11.53 -6.18
N GLY A 30 -11.67 -11.09 -7.36
CA GLY A 30 -13.06 -10.63 -7.53
C GLY A 30 -13.60 -9.49 -6.65
N LEU A 31 -12.75 -8.68 -6.03
CA LEU A 31 -13.13 -7.43 -5.38
C LEU A 31 -12.53 -6.30 -6.21
N THR A 32 -13.37 -5.53 -6.90
CA THR A 32 -12.92 -4.25 -7.44
C THR A 32 -12.32 -3.45 -6.27
N PRO A 33 -11.06 -3.02 -6.32
CA PRO A 33 -10.46 -2.26 -5.24
C PRO A 33 -11.37 -1.06 -4.94
N TRP A 34 -11.92 -1.02 -3.73
CA TRP A 34 -12.82 0.05 -3.34
C TRP A 34 -12.01 1.35 -3.42
N SER A 35 -12.42 2.21 -4.34
CA SER A 35 -11.75 3.48 -4.59
C SER A 35 -12.57 4.57 -3.92
N MET A 36 -11.95 5.24 -2.95
CA MET A 36 -12.56 6.33 -2.21
C MET A 36 -11.81 7.61 -2.52
N CYS A 37 -12.52 8.66 -2.95
CA CYS A 37 -11.94 9.97 -3.22
C CYS A 37 -10.79 9.95 -4.24
N GLY A 38 -10.92 9.11 -5.27
CA GLY A 38 -9.90 8.95 -6.33
C GLY A 38 -8.70 8.09 -5.95
N VAL A 39 -8.73 7.44 -4.77
CA VAL A 39 -7.63 6.61 -4.28
C VAL A 39 -8.11 5.22 -3.92
N ALA A 40 -7.37 4.20 -4.34
CA ALA A 40 -7.63 2.82 -3.94
C ALA A 40 -7.37 2.62 -2.44
N GLU A 41 -8.21 1.83 -1.78
CA GLU A 41 -8.09 1.52 -0.35
C GLU A 41 -6.67 1.04 0.04
N GLU A 42 -6.07 0.15 -0.75
CA GLU A 42 -4.69 -0.35 -0.56
C GLU A 42 -3.65 0.78 -0.45
N ARG A 43 -3.82 1.84 -1.25
CA ARG A 43 -2.91 3.00 -1.28
C ARG A 43 -3.13 3.88 -0.06
N LEU A 44 -4.37 3.99 0.41
CA LEU A 44 -4.71 4.63 1.68
C LEU A 44 -4.16 3.84 2.88
N MET A 45 -4.27 2.51 2.85
CA MET A 45 -3.76 1.63 3.90
C MET A 45 -2.25 1.66 4.01
N SER A 46 -1.54 1.97 2.91
CA SER A 46 -0.11 2.24 2.95
C SER A 46 0.27 3.46 3.80
N CYS A 47 -0.69 4.36 4.08
CA CYS A 47 -0.50 5.47 5.00
C CYS A 47 -0.65 5.09 6.46
N LYS A 48 -1.36 4.00 6.76
CA LYS A 48 -1.71 3.60 8.13
C LYS A 48 -0.58 3.69 9.16
N PRO A 49 0.64 3.17 8.92
CA PRO A 49 1.71 3.25 9.92
C PRO A 49 2.17 4.70 10.24
N SER A 50 1.87 5.65 9.35
CA SER A 50 2.15 7.07 9.54
C SER A 50 0.96 7.85 10.09
N VAL A 51 -0.21 7.20 10.15
CA VAL A 51 -1.49 7.74 10.62
C VAL A 51 -1.95 6.99 11.88
N THR A 52 -1.03 6.46 12.68
CA THR A 52 -1.32 5.81 13.96
C THR A 52 -1.03 6.74 15.13
N LEU A 53 -1.77 6.56 16.22
CA LEU A 53 -1.55 7.32 17.46
C LEU A 53 -0.21 6.96 18.13
N THR A 54 0.19 5.69 18.04
CA THR A 54 1.41 5.17 18.67
C THR A 54 2.54 5.14 17.66
N ASN A 55 3.61 5.90 17.92
CA ASN A 55 4.84 5.96 17.11
C ASN A 55 4.61 6.12 15.60
N PRO A 56 4.06 7.26 15.16
CA PRO A 56 3.85 7.51 13.74
C PRO A 56 5.20 7.54 13.00
N VAL A 57 5.41 6.58 12.10
CA VAL A 57 6.61 6.57 11.24
C VAL A 57 6.47 7.62 10.12
N PRO A 58 7.58 8.08 9.52
CA PRO A 58 7.52 8.91 8.32
C PRO A 58 6.70 8.22 7.21
N PRO A 59 5.89 8.97 6.45
CA PRO A 59 5.09 8.41 5.36
C PRO A 59 5.97 7.80 4.29
N SER A 60 5.54 6.63 3.82
CA SER A 60 6.16 5.98 2.67
C SER A 60 5.88 6.79 1.40
N ALA A 61 6.76 6.67 0.41
CA ALA A 61 6.55 7.31 -0.90
C ALA A 61 5.23 6.89 -1.55
N ALA A 62 4.83 5.62 -1.37
CA ALA A 62 3.55 5.10 -1.84
C ALA A 62 2.36 5.83 -1.21
N CYS A 63 2.43 6.07 0.10
CA CYS A 63 1.41 6.84 0.81
C CYS A 63 1.35 8.30 0.33
N CYS A 64 2.48 8.99 0.24
CA CYS A 64 2.48 10.38 -0.22
C CYS A 64 1.98 10.50 -1.67
N SER A 65 2.33 9.55 -2.53
CA SER A 65 1.81 9.49 -3.90
C SER A 65 0.29 9.24 -3.93
N ALA A 66 -0.22 8.42 -3.01
CA ALA A 66 -1.66 8.16 -2.89
C ALA A 66 -2.42 9.44 -2.55
N ILE A 67 -1.94 10.18 -1.56
CA ILE A 67 -2.59 11.41 -1.09
C ILE A 67 -2.39 12.58 -2.05
N SER A 68 -1.27 12.63 -2.78
CA SER A 68 -1.00 13.69 -3.76
C SER A 68 -1.97 13.67 -4.94
N GLY A 69 -2.51 12.50 -5.31
CA GLY A 69 -3.54 12.36 -6.34
C GLY A 69 -4.97 12.25 -5.78
N ALA A 70 -5.12 12.33 -4.46
CA ALA A 70 -6.40 12.16 -3.79
C ALA A 70 -7.23 13.44 -3.79
N ASP A 71 -8.55 13.28 -3.77
CA ASP A 71 -9.44 14.36 -3.40
C ASP A 71 -9.46 14.52 -1.86
N LEU A 72 -8.61 15.43 -1.37
CA LEU A 72 -8.46 15.71 0.06
C LEU A 72 -9.77 16.21 0.70
N SER A 73 -10.60 16.96 -0.03
CA SER A 73 -11.91 17.44 0.43
C SER A 73 -12.91 16.29 0.66
N CYS A 74 -12.91 15.32 -0.26
CA CYS A 74 -13.69 14.11 -0.14
C CYS A 74 -13.18 13.25 1.03
N LEU A 75 -11.87 13.06 1.16
CA LEU A 75 -11.28 12.31 2.28
C LEU A 75 -11.64 12.94 3.63
N CYS A 76 -11.61 14.26 3.71
CA CYS A 76 -12.07 15.04 4.86
C CYS A 76 -13.53 14.72 5.23
N SER A 77 -14.42 14.74 4.23
CA SER A 77 -15.83 14.42 4.40
C SER A 77 -16.06 12.96 4.83
N LYS A 78 -15.06 12.08 4.61
CA LYS A 78 -15.08 10.66 4.98
C LYS A 78 -14.16 10.34 6.16
N LYS A 79 -13.77 11.32 7.00
CA LYS A 79 -12.87 11.09 8.15
C LYS A 79 -13.33 9.98 9.09
N SER A 80 -14.64 9.83 9.29
CA SER A 80 -15.21 8.79 10.16
C SER A 80 -15.04 7.40 9.56
N LEU A 81 -15.13 7.29 8.24
CA LEU A 81 -14.87 6.06 7.51
C LEU A 81 -13.36 5.73 7.52
N LEU A 82 -12.50 6.73 7.37
CA LEU A 82 -11.05 6.58 7.53
C LEU A 82 -10.69 6.08 8.94
N ALA A 83 -11.33 6.64 9.97
CA ALA A 83 -11.16 6.18 11.34
C ALA A 83 -11.60 4.72 11.53
N ALA A 84 -12.69 4.29 10.88
CA ALA A 84 -13.13 2.90 10.90
C ALA A 84 -12.12 1.94 10.24
N LEU A 85 -11.34 2.41 9.25
CA LEU A 85 -10.22 1.66 8.64
C LEU A 85 -8.95 1.65 9.53
N GLY A 86 -8.97 2.39 10.65
CA GLY A 86 -7.87 2.53 11.58
C GLY A 86 -6.84 3.59 11.16
N LEU A 87 -7.25 4.58 10.36
CA LEU A 87 -6.48 5.79 10.10
C LEU A 87 -6.91 6.86 11.10
N ASP A 88 -6.01 7.28 11.99
CA ASP A 88 -6.34 8.29 12.99
C ASP A 88 -6.58 9.65 12.30
N PRO A 89 -7.75 10.27 12.48
CA PRO A 89 -8.05 11.49 11.75
C PRO A 89 -7.20 12.70 12.19
N ASN A 90 -6.68 12.75 13.42
CA ASN A 90 -5.80 13.84 13.84
C ASN A 90 -4.40 13.69 13.25
N GLN A 91 -3.95 12.46 13.02
CA GLN A 91 -2.71 12.21 12.28
C GLN A 91 -2.92 12.39 10.77
N ALA A 92 -4.11 12.08 10.25
CA ALA A 92 -4.43 12.19 8.83
C ALA A 92 -4.39 13.64 8.34
N THR A 93 -4.82 14.60 9.15
CA THR A 93 -4.74 16.04 8.82
C THR A 93 -3.31 16.56 8.75
N GLN A 94 -2.36 15.90 9.43
CA GLN A 94 -0.94 16.24 9.40
C GLN A 94 -0.21 15.60 8.21
N LEU A 95 -0.79 14.59 7.56
CA LEU A 95 -0.13 13.88 6.48
C LEU A 95 0.22 14.73 5.27
N PRO A 96 -0.66 15.62 4.78
CA PRO A 96 -0.33 16.52 3.68
C PRO A 96 0.94 17.33 3.97
N ALA A 97 1.08 17.88 5.19
CA ALA A 97 2.27 18.59 5.61
C ALA A 97 3.52 17.68 5.64
N LYS A 98 3.41 16.45 6.19
CA LYS A 98 4.51 15.47 6.21
C LYS A 98 4.94 15.01 4.81
N CYS A 99 4.02 15.01 3.85
CA CYS A 99 4.28 14.70 2.45
C CYS A 99 4.65 15.92 1.60
N ASN A 100 4.78 17.11 2.22
CA ASN A 100 5.07 18.37 1.53
C ASN A 100 4.01 18.74 0.46
N ILE A 101 2.76 18.31 0.67
CA ILE A 101 1.60 18.62 -0.16
C ILE A 101 0.94 19.87 0.40
N LYS A 102 0.88 20.93 -0.42
CA LYS A 102 0.14 22.15 -0.07
C LYS A 102 -1.35 21.87 -0.22
N THR A 103 -2.06 21.77 0.90
CA THR A 103 -3.52 21.67 0.93
C THR A 103 -4.13 22.95 1.48
N THR A 104 -5.17 23.45 0.81
CA THR A 104 -6.01 24.56 1.29
C THR A 104 -7.29 24.03 1.97
N VAL A 105 -7.51 22.71 1.95
CA VAL A 105 -8.67 22.06 2.54
C VAL A 105 -8.52 22.12 4.06
N ARG A 106 -9.51 22.71 4.73
CA ARG A 106 -9.60 22.65 6.19
C ARG A 106 -10.34 21.39 6.62
N CYS A 107 -9.58 20.58 7.34
CA CYS A 107 -9.94 19.40 8.10
C CYS A 107 -9.27 19.58 9.47
#